data_AF-A0A1C6BZB6-F1
#
_entry.id   AF-A0A1C6BZB6-F1
#
_cell.length_a   1.000
_cell.length_b   1.000
_cell.length_c   1.000
_cell.angle_alpha   90.00
_cell.angle_beta   90.00
_cell.angle_gamma   90.00
#
_symmetry.space_group_name_H-M   'P 1'
#
loop_
_entity.id
_entity.type
_entity.pdbx_description
1 polymer ?
#
loop_
_entity_poly.entity_id
_entity_poly.type
_entity_poly.pdbx_seq_one_letter_code
_entity_poly.pdbx_strand_id
1 'polypeptide(L)'
;MSRLSKEQLTVLMKKENVTRLWSWSKVNTFLTSKYEYFLKYIKHIPEDRTDCVYAPLGSICHSALEKYYTNQIKYDDMITDFEDGWTMNIDVINLKFDRNDEDKNKNISEKYKYNLKHFFKHHKPIEYKTNIEKFISVKIGENLFQGYIDCCYKDNEGNIHIIDFKTSTKFSGKTIEEKLGQLVVYATALIQAGIPIEKIKIGFNFLKYCTVEYEQSNGTNKKRDIERYKIGDSLKSNAKMWLKKNEYSEKEIESYLNMLIETNDIICLPQEIQNKYVFSDCYVYVPLTQKLIDKWSNDIIATIKDIEAREKDYQQNQNEKIFWDNEEDIKKESYYFSASCGYSGAIHKPYGEYLQKLKDKENGKENLFDGIGSDAEKDVSNESMSEWYDLSWLDNVL
;
A
#
# COMPACT_ATOMS: atom_id res chain seq x y z
N MET A 1 -6.90 21.46 4.08
CA MET A 1 -6.59 22.33 5.26
C MET A 1 -5.10 22.23 5.48
N SER A 2 -4.37 23.31 5.79
CA SER A 2 -2.91 23.20 5.96
C SER A 2 -2.55 22.40 7.22
N ARG A 3 -1.51 21.57 7.12
CA ARG A 3 -0.91 20.87 8.27
C ARG A 3 -0.52 21.87 9.37
N LEU A 4 -0.53 21.41 10.62
CA LEU A 4 -0.16 22.25 11.76
C LEU A 4 1.30 22.71 11.65
N SER A 5 1.55 23.96 12.02
CA SER A 5 2.89 24.54 12.09
C SER A 5 3.68 24.00 13.29
N LYS A 6 5.01 24.21 13.29
CA LYS A 6 5.87 23.81 14.42
C LYS A 6 5.46 24.52 15.72
N GLU A 7 5.02 25.77 15.64
CA GLU A 7 4.54 26.55 16.77
C GLU A 7 3.26 25.93 17.35
N GLN A 8 2.32 25.55 16.48
CA GLN A 8 1.07 24.89 16.90
C GLN A 8 1.34 23.54 17.57
N LEU A 9 2.26 22.75 17.03
CA LEU A 9 2.69 21.48 17.64
C LEU A 9 3.40 21.70 18.99
N THR A 10 4.20 22.75 19.12
CA THR A 10 4.86 23.10 20.38
C THR A 10 3.85 23.50 21.45
N VAL A 11 2.81 24.26 21.08
CA VAL A 11 1.71 24.60 21.98
C VAL A 11 0.97 23.35 22.44
N LEU A 12 0.69 22.41 21.53
CA LEU A 12 0.06 21.13 21.86
C LEU A 12 0.91 20.32 22.85
N MET A 13 2.23 20.21 22.62
CA MET A 13 3.13 19.50 23.52
C MET A 13 3.15 20.09 24.93
N LYS A 14 3.21 21.43 25.04
CA LYS A 14 3.15 22.14 26.33
C LYS A 14 1.82 21.89 27.04
N LYS A 15 0.70 21.97 26.30
CA LYS A 15 -0.65 21.74 26.84
C LYS A 15 -0.79 20.32 27.41
N GLU A 16 -0.26 19.33 26.71
CA GLU A 16 -0.38 17.92 27.09
C GLU A 16 0.77 17.44 27.99
N ASN A 17 1.67 18.35 28.38
CA ASN A 17 2.84 18.08 29.23
C ASN A 17 3.74 16.93 28.73
N VAL A 18 4.01 16.92 27.42
CA VAL A 18 4.90 15.94 26.80
C VAL A 18 6.14 16.60 26.19
N THR A 19 7.27 15.89 26.25
CA THR A 19 8.56 16.36 25.70
C THR A 19 8.73 16.04 24.23
N ARG A 20 7.90 15.15 23.66
CA ARG A 20 7.90 14.80 22.24
C ARG A 20 6.53 14.36 21.74
N LEU A 21 6.34 14.50 20.44
CA LEU A 21 5.21 13.92 19.70
C LEU A 21 5.66 12.69 18.93
N TRP A 22 4.78 11.71 18.88
CA TRP A 22 4.89 10.54 18.02
C TRP A 22 4.00 10.68 16.80
N SER A 23 4.29 9.87 15.79
CA SER A 23 3.41 9.64 14.66
C SER A 23 3.44 8.14 14.33
N TRP A 24 2.36 7.65 13.72
CA TRP A 24 2.34 6.25 13.26
C TRP A 24 3.51 5.96 12.31
N SER A 25 3.78 6.85 11.36
CA SER A 25 4.89 6.71 10.42
C SER A 25 6.23 6.54 11.15
N LYS A 26 6.50 7.31 12.21
CA LYS A 26 7.76 7.21 12.97
C LYS A 26 7.91 5.85 13.66
N VAL A 27 6.83 5.34 14.27
CA VAL A 27 6.82 4.00 14.90
C VAL A 27 6.92 2.91 13.84
N ASN A 28 6.19 3.04 12.75
CA ASN A 28 6.22 2.08 11.65
C ASN A 28 7.61 1.98 11.01
N THR A 29 8.34 3.09 10.86
CA THR A 29 9.74 3.05 10.39
C THR A 29 10.58 2.15 11.30
N PHE A 30 10.48 2.29 12.63
CA PHE A 30 11.24 1.43 13.55
C PHE A 30 10.81 -0.04 13.48
N LEU A 31 9.51 -0.31 13.31
CA LEU A 31 8.98 -1.67 13.14
C LEU A 31 9.45 -2.33 11.85
N THR A 32 9.64 -1.55 10.77
CA THR A 32 10.11 -2.04 9.47
C THR A 32 11.63 -2.16 9.41
N SER A 33 12.35 -1.11 9.84
CA SER A 33 13.81 -1.10 9.93
C SER A 33 14.26 -0.20 11.08
N LYS A 34 14.88 -0.82 12.09
CA LYS A 34 15.45 -0.14 13.25
C LYS A 34 16.60 0.76 12.83
N TYR A 35 17.37 0.34 11.82
CA TYR A 35 18.53 1.09 11.36
C TYR A 35 18.12 2.27 10.49
N GLU A 36 17.08 2.13 9.66
CA GLU A 36 16.44 3.27 8.99
C GLU A 36 15.93 4.30 10.02
N TYR A 37 15.26 3.86 11.09
CA TYR A 37 14.83 4.77 12.16
C TYR A 37 16.02 5.54 12.75
N PHE A 38 17.12 4.84 13.03
CA PHE A 38 18.34 5.44 13.54
C PHE A 38 18.91 6.50 12.58
N LEU A 39 19.06 6.17 11.29
CA LEU A 39 19.55 7.11 10.28
C LEU A 39 18.65 8.35 10.18
N LYS A 40 17.33 8.15 10.12
CA LYS A 40 16.35 9.21 9.83
C LYS A 40 16.04 10.10 11.03
N TYR A 41 15.77 9.49 12.18
CA TYR A 41 15.23 10.19 13.35
C TYR A 41 16.25 10.48 14.44
N ILE A 42 17.37 9.74 14.49
CA ILE A 42 18.43 9.98 15.48
C ILE A 42 19.60 10.74 14.84
N LYS A 43 20.07 10.28 13.68
CA LYS A 43 21.23 10.88 13.00
C LYS A 43 20.86 11.97 11.98
N HIS A 44 19.59 12.02 11.56
CA HIS A 44 19.09 12.94 10.54
C HIS A 44 19.89 12.90 9.23
N ILE A 45 20.29 11.69 8.82
CA ILE A 45 21.00 11.47 7.56
C ILE A 45 20.00 11.57 6.41
N PRO A 46 20.26 12.41 5.39
CA PRO A 46 19.44 12.44 4.18
C PRO A 46 19.40 11.08 3.48
N GLU A 47 18.25 10.74 2.92
CA GLU A 47 18.08 9.56 2.07
C GLU A 47 18.95 9.70 0.81
N ASP A 48 19.77 8.69 0.50
CA ASP A 48 20.63 8.66 -0.69
C ASP A 48 19.98 7.95 -1.89
N ARG A 49 18.75 7.46 -1.70
CA ARG A 49 17.91 6.89 -2.76
C ARG A 49 16.64 7.71 -2.94
N THR A 50 16.68 8.65 -3.88
CA THR A 50 15.54 9.52 -4.21
C THR A 50 14.81 9.12 -5.49
N ASP A 51 15.17 7.97 -6.07
CA ASP A 51 14.72 7.43 -7.36
C ASP A 51 13.52 6.45 -7.21
N CYS A 52 12.99 6.26 -6.00
CA CYS A 52 11.78 5.45 -5.77
C CYS A 52 10.52 6.23 -6.16
N VAL A 53 9.70 5.66 -7.05
CA VAL A 53 8.53 6.36 -7.59
C VAL A 53 7.24 6.21 -6.76
N TYR A 54 7.16 5.20 -5.87
CA TYR A 54 5.92 4.87 -5.17
C TYR A 54 5.41 6.00 -4.26
N ALA A 55 6.29 6.58 -3.45
CA ALA A 55 5.89 7.65 -2.51
C ALA A 55 5.50 8.96 -3.23
N PRO A 56 6.25 9.43 -4.25
CA PRO A 56 5.83 10.58 -5.05
C PRO A 56 4.48 10.38 -5.76
N LEU A 57 4.28 9.24 -6.44
CA LEU A 57 3.01 8.97 -7.13
C LEU A 57 1.84 8.79 -6.15
N GLY A 58 2.07 8.16 -5.00
CA GLY A 58 1.07 8.10 -3.93
C GLY A 58 0.66 9.51 -3.48
N SER A 59 1.64 10.39 -3.25
CA SER A 59 1.39 11.78 -2.83
C SER A 59 0.58 12.57 -3.86
N ILE A 60 0.84 12.36 -5.16
CA ILE A 60 0.04 12.96 -6.25
C ILE A 60 -1.41 12.50 -6.17
N CYS A 61 -1.65 11.20 -5.95
CA CYS A 61 -3.01 10.67 -5.87
C CYS A 61 -3.78 11.24 -4.67
N HIS A 62 -3.14 11.32 -3.51
CA HIS A 62 -3.76 11.93 -2.32
C HIS A 62 -4.03 13.42 -2.52
N SER A 63 -3.10 14.14 -3.16
CA SER A 63 -3.26 15.57 -3.47
C SER A 63 -4.44 15.83 -4.41
N ALA A 64 -4.60 15.03 -5.47
CA ALA A 64 -5.74 15.14 -6.39
C ALA A 64 -7.07 14.91 -5.65
N LEU A 65 -7.15 13.88 -4.80
CA LEU A 65 -8.33 13.60 -3.98
C LEU A 65 -8.59 14.73 -2.95
N GLU A 66 -7.55 15.25 -2.29
CA GLU A 66 -7.70 16.38 -1.37
C GLU A 66 -8.26 17.61 -2.08
N LYS A 67 -7.65 18.01 -3.19
CA LYS A 67 -8.11 19.17 -3.97
C LYS A 67 -9.57 19.00 -4.40
N TYR A 68 -9.95 17.81 -4.86
CA TYR A 68 -11.33 17.53 -5.24
C TYR A 68 -12.31 17.66 -4.07
N TYR A 69 -12.11 16.91 -2.99
CA TYR A 69 -13.02 16.90 -1.84
C TYR A 69 -13.03 18.21 -1.04
N THR A 70 -12.02 19.06 -1.21
CA THR A 70 -11.98 20.43 -0.67
C THR A 70 -12.50 21.49 -1.65
N ASN A 71 -13.04 21.07 -2.80
CA ASN A 71 -13.59 21.92 -3.87
C ASN A 71 -12.58 22.91 -4.48
N GLN A 72 -11.29 22.56 -4.50
CA GLN A 72 -10.24 23.33 -5.18
C GLN A 72 -10.19 23.05 -6.69
N ILE A 73 -10.60 21.85 -7.10
CA ILE A 73 -10.67 21.42 -8.51
C ILE A 73 -12.00 20.70 -8.77
N LYS A 74 -12.39 20.56 -10.05
CA LYS A 74 -13.54 19.74 -10.45
C LYS A 74 -13.16 18.26 -10.51
N TYR A 75 -14.16 17.39 -10.62
CA TYR A 75 -13.94 15.95 -10.74
C TYR A 75 -13.02 15.60 -11.92
N ASP A 76 -13.32 16.16 -13.10
CA ASP A 76 -12.56 15.88 -14.33
C ASP A 76 -11.11 16.38 -14.29
N ASP A 77 -10.79 17.30 -13.38
CA ASP A 77 -9.43 17.84 -13.22
C ASP A 77 -8.53 16.86 -12.42
N MET A 78 -9.10 15.90 -11.69
CA MET A 78 -8.30 14.94 -10.90
C MET A 78 -7.39 14.08 -11.79
N ILE A 79 -7.89 13.65 -12.96
CA ILE A 79 -7.07 12.87 -13.90
C ILE A 79 -5.96 13.74 -14.48
N THR A 80 -6.22 15.01 -14.77
CA THR A 80 -5.19 15.95 -15.25
C THR A 80 -4.09 16.13 -14.21
N ASP A 81 -4.44 16.38 -12.95
CA ASP A 81 -3.49 16.47 -11.83
C ASP A 81 -2.63 15.20 -11.69
N PHE A 82 -3.24 14.02 -11.85
CA PHE A 82 -2.52 12.76 -11.83
C PHE A 82 -1.57 12.60 -13.03
N GLU A 83 -2.02 12.93 -14.24
CA GLU A 83 -1.22 12.81 -15.47
C GLU A 83 -0.04 13.78 -15.47
N ASP A 84 -0.23 15.02 -15.02
CA ASP A 84 0.84 16.01 -14.88
C ASP A 84 1.88 15.55 -13.86
N GLY A 85 1.42 15.07 -12.70
CA GLY A 85 2.28 14.49 -11.67
C GLY A 85 3.04 13.25 -12.15
N TRP A 86 2.37 12.40 -12.94
CA TRP A 86 3.00 11.25 -13.60
C TRP A 86 4.12 11.72 -14.53
N THR A 87 3.84 12.64 -15.44
CA THR A 87 4.82 13.12 -16.42
C THR A 87 6.01 13.77 -15.74
N MET A 88 5.81 14.56 -14.68
CA MET A 88 6.92 15.11 -13.92
C MET A 88 7.79 14.02 -13.29
N ASN A 89 7.19 13.02 -12.64
CA ASN A 89 7.97 12.03 -11.87
C ASN A 89 8.58 10.93 -12.74
N ILE A 90 7.87 10.46 -13.75
CA ILE A 90 8.29 9.34 -14.59
C ILE A 90 9.01 9.86 -15.84
N ASP A 91 8.45 10.83 -16.56
CA ASP A 91 8.97 11.21 -17.87
C ASP A 91 10.10 12.26 -17.75
N VAL A 92 10.05 13.16 -16.75
CA VAL A 92 11.05 14.21 -16.53
C VAL A 92 12.11 13.82 -15.49
N ILE A 93 11.70 13.44 -14.28
CA ILE A 93 12.62 13.06 -13.20
C ILE A 93 13.19 11.63 -13.42
N ASN A 94 12.49 10.78 -14.18
CA ASN A 94 12.89 9.39 -14.45
C ASN A 94 12.96 8.51 -13.19
N LEU A 95 12.00 8.68 -12.27
CA LEU A 95 11.84 7.79 -11.13
C LEU A 95 11.44 6.38 -11.58
N LYS A 96 11.91 5.35 -10.87
CA LYS A 96 11.69 3.95 -11.25
C LYS A 96 10.89 3.17 -10.19
N PHE A 97 10.11 2.20 -10.67
CA PHE A 97 9.42 1.18 -9.87
C PHE A 97 10.35 0.01 -9.56
N ASP A 98 11.17 -0.38 -10.53
CA ASP A 98 12.26 -1.34 -10.38
C ASP A 98 13.53 -0.74 -10.99
N ARG A 99 14.63 -0.81 -10.25
CA ARG A 99 15.89 -0.16 -10.61
C ARG A 99 16.84 -1.09 -11.34
N ASN A 100 16.63 -2.40 -11.16
CA ASN A 100 17.56 -3.43 -11.58
C ASN A 100 17.08 -4.13 -12.86
N ASP A 101 15.79 -4.01 -13.20
CA ASP A 101 15.17 -4.67 -14.35
C ASP A 101 14.28 -3.67 -15.12
N GLU A 102 14.70 -3.31 -16.33
CA GLU A 102 14.01 -2.32 -17.16
C GLU A 102 12.67 -2.82 -17.71
N ASP A 103 12.59 -4.09 -18.11
CA ASP A 103 11.37 -4.69 -18.65
C ASP A 103 10.31 -4.82 -17.55
N LYS A 104 10.73 -5.27 -16.36
CA LYS A 104 9.87 -5.32 -15.18
C LYS A 104 9.45 -3.93 -14.75
N ASN A 105 10.34 -2.95 -14.75
CA ASN A 105 10.01 -1.56 -14.46
C ASN A 105 8.93 -1.03 -15.41
N LYS A 106 9.11 -1.22 -16.72
CA LYS A 106 8.15 -0.81 -17.74
C LYS A 106 6.79 -1.49 -17.53
N ASN A 107 6.78 -2.80 -17.30
CA ASN A 107 5.57 -3.57 -17.07
C ASN A 107 4.78 -3.09 -15.83
N ILE A 108 5.46 -2.86 -14.71
CA ILE A 108 4.85 -2.32 -13.49
C ILE A 108 4.29 -0.92 -13.76
N SER A 109 5.09 -0.07 -14.42
CA SER A 109 4.74 1.31 -14.75
C SER A 109 3.46 1.41 -15.58
N GLU A 110 3.37 0.65 -16.68
CA GLU A 110 2.20 0.63 -17.56
C GLU A 110 0.93 0.19 -16.82
N LYS A 111 1.00 -0.91 -16.06
CA LYS A 111 -0.13 -1.42 -15.27
C LYS A 111 -0.54 -0.44 -14.17
N TYR A 112 0.42 0.15 -13.46
CA TYR A 112 0.16 1.11 -12.40
C TYR A 112 -0.49 2.39 -12.94
N LYS A 113 0.03 2.93 -14.06
CA LYS A 113 -0.57 4.08 -14.76
C LYS A 113 -2.00 3.78 -15.20
N TYR A 114 -2.22 2.64 -15.85
CA TYR A 114 -3.55 2.25 -16.30
C TYR A 114 -4.54 2.20 -15.13
N ASN A 115 -4.15 1.52 -14.05
CA ASN A 115 -4.97 1.35 -12.87
C ASN A 115 -5.44 2.70 -12.29
N LEU A 116 -4.51 3.64 -12.11
CA LEU A 116 -4.82 4.94 -11.50
C LEU A 116 -5.57 5.88 -12.46
N LYS A 117 -5.25 5.87 -13.76
CA LYS A 117 -6.05 6.58 -14.76
C LYS A 117 -7.49 6.09 -14.77
N HIS A 118 -7.69 4.78 -14.73
CA HIS A 118 -9.02 4.19 -14.63
C HIS A 118 -9.69 4.60 -13.31
N PHE A 119 -8.98 4.64 -12.18
CA PHE A 119 -9.53 5.15 -10.93
C PHE A 119 -10.08 6.57 -11.10
N PHE A 120 -9.26 7.53 -11.53
CA PHE A 120 -9.69 8.93 -11.63
C PHE A 120 -10.81 9.19 -12.66
N LYS A 121 -10.94 8.33 -13.68
CA LYS A 121 -12.08 8.39 -14.61
C LYS A 121 -13.39 7.87 -14.02
N HIS A 122 -13.33 6.85 -13.17
CA HIS A 122 -14.50 6.08 -12.75
C HIS A 122 -14.77 6.08 -11.23
N HIS A 123 -13.97 6.82 -10.46
CA HIS A 123 -14.12 7.01 -9.02
C HIS A 123 -15.55 7.46 -8.69
N LYS A 124 -16.18 6.83 -7.70
CA LYS A 124 -17.51 7.25 -7.24
C LYS A 124 -17.32 8.19 -6.05
N PRO A 125 -17.60 9.50 -6.19
CA PRO A 125 -17.44 10.44 -5.10
C PRO A 125 -18.21 10.01 -3.85
N ILE A 126 -17.59 10.21 -2.69
CA ILE A 126 -18.28 10.01 -1.42
C ILE A 126 -19.40 11.04 -1.32
N GLU A 127 -20.64 10.56 -1.21
CA GLU A 127 -21.86 11.40 -1.19
C GLU A 127 -21.99 12.25 0.08
N TYR A 128 -21.20 11.94 1.11
CA TYR A 128 -21.21 12.61 2.40
C TYR A 128 -20.20 13.75 2.47
N LYS A 129 -20.46 14.72 3.36
CA LYS A 129 -19.48 15.75 3.69
C LYS A 129 -18.20 15.09 4.21
N THR A 130 -17.15 15.25 3.42
CA THR A 130 -15.86 14.58 3.64
C THR A 130 -14.85 15.56 4.22
N ASN A 131 -14.13 15.14 5.25
CA ASN A 131 -12.98 15.84 5.80
C ASN A 131 -11.72 15.12 5.32
N ILE A 132 -10.92 15.76 4.48
CA ILE A 132 -9.62 15.27 4.03
C ILE A 132 -8.48 15.87 4.86
N GLU A 133 -7.41 15.10 5.06
CA GLU A 133 -6.21 15.47 5.84
C GLU A 133 -6.59 16.04 7.22
N LYS A 134 -7.52 15.38 7.91
CA LYS A 134 -8.03 15.87 9.20
C LYS A 134 -6.98 15.60 10.29
N PHE A 135 -6.43 16.67 10.86
CA PHE A 135 -5.54 16.57 12.02
C PHE A 135 -6.23 15.88 13.20
N ILE A 136 -5.50 14.97 13.84
CA ILE A 136 -5.86 14.33 15.10
C ILE A 136 -4.68 14.34 16.07
N SER A 137 -5.01 14.31 17.36
CA SER A 137 -4.09 14.00 18.45
C SER A 137 -4.68 12.89 19.31
N VAL A 138 -3.86 11.94 19.74
CA VAL A 138 -4.33 10.78 20.50
C VAL A 138 -3.30 10.36 21.54
N LYS A 139 -3.77 10.00 22.74
CA LYS A 139 -2.91 9.46 23.80
C LYS A 139 -2.90 7.94 23.74
N ILE A 140 -1.72 7.32 23.74
CA ILE A 140 -1.55 5.86 23.79
C ILE A 140 -0.56 5.56 24.92
N GLY A 141 -1.10 5.11 26.06
CA GLY A 141 -0.37 5.17 27.33
C GLY A 141 0.03 6.62 27.65
N GLU A 142 1.29 6.82 28.04
CA GLU A 142 1.85 8.15 28.32
C GLU A 142 2.29 8.92 27.06
N ASN A 143 2.11 8.34 25.87
CA ASN A 143 2.62 8.89 24.62
C ASN A 143 1.55 9.67 23.87
N LEU A 144 1.89 10.88 23.43
CA LEU A 144 1.04 11.69 22.57
C LEU A 144 1.42 11.49 21.11
N PHE A 145 0.45 11.06 20.31
CA PHE A 145 0.55 10.92 18.87
C PHE A 145 -0.13 12.09 18.16
N GLN A 146 0.43 12.48 17.04
CA GLN A 146 -0.24 13.30 16.03
C GLN A 146 -0.38 12.54 14.72
N GLY A 147 -1.39 12.90 13.92
CA GLY A 147 -1.59 12.36 12.60
C GLY A 147 -2.60 13.16 11.78
N TYR A 148 -2.76 12.76 10.53
CA TYR A 148 -3.73 13.29 9.60
C TYR A 148 -4.49 12.11 9.02
N ILE A 149 -5.82 12.12 9.19
CA ILE A 149 -6.69 11.13 8.57
C ILE A 149 -6.88 11.52 7.11
N ASP A 150 -6.51 10.65 6.17
CA ASP A 150 -6.66 10.90 4.74
C ASP A 150 -8.10 11.26 4.39
N CYS A 151 -9.07 10.47 4.86
CA CYS A 151 -10.49 10.73 4.62
C CYS A 151 -11.35 10.33 5.82
N CYS A 152 -12.21 11.25 6.26
CA CYS A 152 -13.19 11.01 7.31
C CYS A 152 -14.54 11.63 6.99
N TYR A 153 -15.60 10.82 7.03
CA TYR A 153 -16.97 11.27 6.79
C TYR A 153 -17.96 10.57 7.71
N LYS A 154 -19.13 11.18 7.89
CA LYS A 154 -20.24 10.63 8.69
C LYS A 154 -21.38 10.26 7.76
N ASP A 155 -21.87 9.03 7.87
CA ASP A 155 -23.01 8.55 7.10
C ASP A 155 -24.36 8.93 7.75
N ASN A 156 -25.47 8.58 7.08
CA ASN A 156 -26.82 8.89 7.54
C ASN A 156 -27.22 8.13 8.83
N GLU A 157 -26.59 7.00 9.14
CA GLU A 157 -26.80 6.24 10.38
C GLU A 157 -25.95 6.77 11.55
N GLY A 158 -25.15 7.79 11.27
CA GLY A 158 -24.23 8.43 12.18
C GLY A 158 -22.96 7.64 12.46
N ASN A 159 -22.63 6.64 11.64
CA ASN A 159 -21.32 6.02 11.70
C ASN A 159 -20.26 6.96 11.08
N ILE A 160 -19.07 6.96 11.67
CA ILE A 160 -17.92 7.73 11.21
C ILE A 160 -16.96 6.76 10.51
N HIS A 161 -16.69 7.04 9.24
CA HIS A 161 -15.78 6.27 8.40
C HIS A 161 -14.41 6.93 8.40
N ILE A 162 -13.36 6.17 8.71
CA ILE A 162 -11.95 6.56 8.58
C ILE A 162 -11.37 5.72 7.44
N ILE A 163 -11.06 6.37 6.33
CA ILE A 163 -10.56 5.75 5.12
C ILE A 163 -9.13 6.21 4.87
N ASP A 164 -8.26 5.25 4.61
CA ASP A 164 -6.88 5.44 4.17
C ASP A 164 -6.79 5.09 2.68
N PHE A 165 -6.38 6.05 1.86
CA PHE A 165 -6.28 5.85 0.42
C PHE A 165 -4.99 5.09 0.10
N LYS A 166 -5.08 4.02 -0.69
CA LYS A 166 -3.95 3.15 -1.01
C LYS A 166 -3.75 3.01 -2.50
N THR A 167 -2.56 3.39 -2.97
CA THR A 167 -2.09 3.12 -4.33
C THR A 167 -1.29 1.81 -4.43
N SER A 168 -1.16 1.07 -3.32
CA SER A 168 -0.46 -0.21 -3.28
C SER A 168 -1.32 -1.38 -3.78
N THR A 169 -0.71 -2.56 -3.86
CA THR A 169 -1.43 -3.84 -3.95
C THR A 169 -2.40 -4.00 -2.78
N LYS A 170 -3.55 -4.63 -3.05
CA LYS A 170 -4.60 -4.87 -2.05
C LYS A 170 -4.09 -5.80 -0.96
N PHE A 171 -4.30 -5.43 0.29
CA PHE A 171 -3.91 -6.27 1.43
C PHE A 171 -4.87 -7.46 1.57
N SER A 172 -4.35 -8.59 2.05
CA SER A 172 -5.12 -9.79 2.41
C SER A 172 -4.48 -10.49 3.61
N GLY A 173 -5.27 -11.32 4.31
CA GLY A 173 -4.81 -12.12 5.44
C GLY A 173 -4.04 -11.32 6.49
N LYS A 174 -2.88 -11.84 6.90
CA LYS A 174 -2.01 -11.24 7.93
C LYS A 174 -1.52 -9.83 7.56
N THR A 175 -1.34 -9.52 6.28
CA THR A 175 -0.89 -8.19 5.85
C THR A 175 -1.89 -7.10 6.20
N ILE A 176 -3.20 -7.39 6.17
CA ILE A 176 -4.21 -6.44 6.65
C ILE A 176 -3.95 -6.16 8.14
N GLU A 177 -3.79 -7.20 8.96
CA GLU A 177 -3.57 -7.06 10.40
C GLU A 177 -2.34 -6.24 10.73
N GLU A 178 -1.26 -6.36 9.95
CA GLU A 178 0.00 -5.62 10.13
C GLU A 178 -0.10 -4.15 9.67
N LYS A 179 -0.93 -3.83 8.68
CA LYS A 179 -1.08 -2.47 8.14
C LYS A 179 -2.18 -1.64 8.81
N LEU A 180 -3.02 -2.25 9.65
CA LEU A 180 -4.14 -1.59 10.32
C LEU A 180 -3.76 -0.60 11.43
N GLY A 181 -2.53 -0.66 11.97
CA GLY A 181 -2.18 0.09 13.18
C GLY A 181 -2.43 1.59 13.05
N GLN A 182 -2.18 2.18 11.88
CA GLN A 182 -2.49 3.59 11.60
C GLN A 182 -3.97 3.92 11.81
N LEU A 183 -4.85 3.15 11.18
CA LEU A 183 -6.30 3.34 11.26
C LEU A 183 -6.81 3.15 12.69
N VAL A 184 -6.21 2.23 13.45
CA VAL A 184 -6.55 2.00 14.86
C VAL A 184 -6.11 3.17 15.75
N VAL A 185 -4.93 3.76 15.51
CA VAL A 185 -4.49 4.99 16.18
C VAL A 185 -5.48 6.13 15.91
N TYR A 186 -5.92 6.28 14.66
CA TYR A 186 -6.88 7.32 14.28
C TYR A 186 -8.27 7.08 14.89
N ALA A 187 -8.75 5.84 14.89
CA ALA A 187 -9.99 5.48 15.55
C ALA A 187 -9.94 5.74 17.07
N THR A 188 -8.81 5.45 17.71
CA THR A 188 -8.60 5.71 19.14
C THR A 188 -8.73 7.20 19.47
N ALA A 189 -8.31 8.09 18.57
CA ALA A 189 -8.53 9.53 18.72
C ALA A 189 -10.02 9.88 18.80
N LEU A 190 -10.85 9.27 17.96
CA LEU A 190 -12.31 9.48 17.98
C LEU A 190 -12.96 8.87 19.22
N ILE A 191 -12.49 7.70 19.67
CA ILE A 191 -12.97 7.06 20.90
C ILE A 191 -12.70 7.96 22.11
N GLN A 192 -11.50 8.56 22.20
CA GLN A 192 -11.17 9.52 23.26
C GLN A 192 -11.99 10.81 23.18
N ALA A 193 -12.48 11.16 22.00
CA ALA A 193 -13.44 12.26 21.81
C ALA A 193 -14.90 11.87 22.14
N GLY A 194 -15.14 10.64 22.61
CA GLY A 194 -16.46 10.16 23.06
C GLY A 194 -17.28 9.42 22.00
N ILE A 195 -16.68 9.05 20.86
CA ILE A 195 -17.38 8.28 19.83
C ILE A 195 -17.37 6.79 20.17
N PRO A 196 -18.53 6.11 20.22
CA PRO A 196 -18.58 4.67 20.49
C PRO A 196 -17.87 3.85 19.40
N ILE A 197 -17.22 2.75 19.79
CA ILE A 197 -16.44 1.87 18.90
C ILE A 197 -17.29 1.38 17.72
N GLU A 198 -18.53 0.97 17.99
CA GLU A 198 -19.47 0.42 17.01
C GLU A 198 -19.87 1.43 15.92
N LYS A 199 -19.75 2.73 16.24
CA LYS A 199 -19.98 3.84 15.32
C LYS A 199 -18.76 4.19 14.46
N ILE A 200 -17.60 3.58 14.69
CA ILE A 200 -16.39 3.86 13.90
C ILE A 200 -16.17 2.72 12.91
N LYS A 201 -16.11 3.05 11.62
CA LYS A 201 -15.76 2.14 10.53
C LYS A 201 -14.38 2.51 10.02
N ILE A 202 -13.43 1.58 10.07
CA ILE A 202 -12.10 1.78 9.52
C ILE A 202 -11.91 0.95 8.27
N GLY A 203 -11.23 1.50 7.28
CA GLY A 203 -10.95 0.75 6.05
C GLY A 203 -9.94 1.42 5.14
N PHE A 204 -9.57 0.67 4.11
CA PHE A 204 -8.71 1.15 3.03
C PHE A 204 -9.55 1.32 1.77
N ASN A 205 -9.26 2.34 0.97
CA ASN A 205 -9.71 2.39 -0.42
C ASN A 205 -8.49 2.12 -1.33
N PHE A 206 -8.50 0.99 -2.03
CA PHE A 206 -7.41 0.60 -2.92
C PHE A 206 -7.65 1.10 -4.35
N LEU A 207 -6.97 2.20 -4.70
CA LEU A 207 -7.15 2.93 -5.96
C LEU A 207 -6.86 2.04 -7.17
N LYS A 208 -5.90 1.11 -7.06
CA LYS A 208 -5.58 0.16 -8.14
C LYS A 208 -6.70 -0.85 -8.44
N TYR A 209 -7.68 -0.99 -7.56
CA TYR A 209 -8.71 -2.02 -7.62
C TYR A 209 -10.09 -1.37 -7.72
N CYS A 210 -11.03 -2.09 -8.31
CA CYS A 210 -12.45 -1.82 -8.24
C CYS A 210 -13.17 -3.06 -7.70
N THR A 211 -14.32 -2.86 -7.07
CA THR A 211 -15.22 -3.95 -6.71
C THR A 211 -16.28 -4.08 -7.79
N VAL A 212 -16.46 -5.30 -8.29
CA VAL A 212 -17.51 -5.64 -9.26
C VAL A 212 -18.49 -6.58 -8.57
N GLU A 213 -19.74 -6.13 -8.48
CA GLU A 213 -20.89 -7.00 -8.20
C GLU A 213 -21.44 -7.51 -9.53
N TYR A 214 -21.59 -8.82 -9.66
CA TYR A 214 -22.10 -9.43 -10.88
C TYR A 214 -23.06 -10.58 -10.60
N GLU A 215 -24.06 -10.72 -11.49
CA GLU A 215 -25.05 -11.79 -11.42
C GLU A 215 -24.44 -13.12 -11.90
N GLN A 216 -24.70 -14.19 -11.17
CA GLN A 216 -24.31 -15.56 -11.51
C GLN A 216 -25.43 -16.28 -12.26
N SER A 217 -25.14 -17.44 -12.85
CA SER A 217 -26.10 -18.20 -13.67
C SER A 217 -27.38 -18.61 -12.91
N ASN A 218 -27.27 -18.80 -11.59
CA ASN A 218 -28.35 -19.11 -10.64
C ASN A 218 -29.13 -17.87 -10.14
N GLY A 219 -28.80 -16.67 -10.62
CA GLY A 219 -29.44 -15.41 -10.22
C GLY A 219 -28.91 -14.78 -8.92
N THR A 220 -27.91 -15.38 -8.27
CA THR A 220 -27.30 -14.76 -7.08
C THR A 220 -26.22 -13.77 -7.49
N ASN A 221 -26.05 -12.68 -6.73
CA ASN A 221 -24.96 -11.74 -6.95
C ASN A 221 -23.70 -12.17 -6.21
N LYS A 222 -22.55 -12.00 -6.88
CA LYS A 222 -21.23 -12.19 -6.28
C LYS A 222 -20.43 -10.90 -6.39
N LYS A 223 -19.69 -10.58 -5.34
CA LYS A 223 -18.73 -9.47 -5.33
C LYS A 223 -17.31 -9.99 -5.50
N ARG A 224 -16.51 -9.28 -6.29
CA ARG A 224 -15.08 -9.54 -6.45
C ARG A 224 -14.34 -8.23 -6.63
N ASP A 225 -13.19 -8.11 -5.99
CA ASP A 225 -12.25 -7.03 -6.29
C ASP A 225 -11.33 -7.43 -7.44
N ILE A 226 -11.15 -6.52 -8.39
CA ILE A 226 -10.39 -6.73 -9.62
C ILE A 226 -9.41 -5.57 -9.77
N GLU A 227 -8.15 -5.85 -10.09
CA GLU A 227 -7.22 -4.79 -10.52
C GLU A 227 -7.75 -4.17 -11.82
N ARG A 228 -7.80 -2.84 -11.86
CA ARG A 228 -8.49 -2.13 -12.94
C ARG A 228 -7.94 -2.46 -14.32
N TYR A 229 -6.65 -2.73 -14.47
CA TYR A 229 -6.03 -3.14 -15.74
C TYR A 229 -6.39 -4.56 -16.23
N LYS A 230 -7.11 -5.35 -15.42
CA LYS A 230 -7.51 -6.74 -15.71
C LYS A 230 -9.03 -6.93 -15.70
N ILE A 231 -9.83 -5.87 -15.80
CA ILE A 231 -11.29 -5.96 -15.81
C ILE A 231 -11.77 -6.89 -16.92
N GLY A 232 -11.35 -6.66 -18.17
CA GLY A 232 -11.78 -7.44 -19.33
C GLY A 232 -11.42 -8.91 -19.20
N ASP A 233 -10.15 -9.20 -18.88
CA ASP A 233 -9.67 -10.57 -18.65
C ASP A 233 -10.43 -11.26 -17.49
N SER A 234 -10.63 -10.55 -16.37
CA SER A 234 -11.27 -11.10 -15.18
C SER A 234 -12.77 -11.37 -15.34
N LEU A 235 -13.44 -10.65 -16.25
CA LEU A 235 -14.88 -10.78 -16.50
C LEU A 235 -15.20 -11.67 -17.72
N LYS A 236 -14.21 -12.00 -18.57
CA LYS A 236 -14.37 -12.80 -19.80
C LYS A 236 -15.25 -14.04 -19.62
N SER A 237 -14.97 -14.86 -18.61
CA SER A 237 -15.72 -16.11 -18.38
C SER A 237 -17.18 -15.87 -17.99
N ASN A 238 -17.44 -14.83 -17.19
CA ASN A 238 -18.81 -14.48 -16.79
C ASN A 238 -19.58 -13.83 -17.95
N ALA A 239 -18.94 -12.94 -18.72
CA ALA A 239 -19.52 -12.34 -19.92
C ALA A 239 -19.88 -13.41 -20.96
N LYS A 240 -19.00 -14.38 -21.20
CA LYS A 240 -19.26 -15.52 -22.10
C LYS A 240 -20.50 -16.32 -21.68
N MET A 241 -20.67 -16.55 -20.39
CA MET A 241 -21.83 -17.27 -19.86
C MET A 241 -23.13 -16.51 -20.14
N TRP A 242 -23.16 -15.19 -19.91
CA TRP A 242 -24.34 -14.37 -20.17
C TRP A 242 -24.65 -14.23 -21.65
N LEU A 243 -23.65 -14.05 -22.51
CA LEU A 243 -23.85 -14.01 -23.95
C LEU A 243 -24.46 -15.32 -24.47
N LYS A 244 -23.96 -16.48 -24.00
CA LYS A 244 -24.56 -17.79 -24.33
C LYS A 244 -26.01 -17.92 -23.87
N LYS A 245 -26.31 -17.42 -22.67
CA LYS A 245 -27.66 -17.49 -22.08
C LYS A 245 -28.67 -16.57 -22.81
N ASN A 246 -28.19 -15.54 -23.49
CA ASN A 246 -28.98 -14.66 -24.35
C ASN A 246 -28.92 -15.07 -25.83
N GLU A 247 -28.49 -16.31 -26.13
CA GLU A 247 -28.56 -16.92 -27.47
C GLU A 247 -27.76 -16.21 -28.57
N TYR A 248 -26.73 -15.44 -28.20
CA TYR A 248 -25.77 -14.87 -29.15
C TYR A 248 -25.02 -15.98 -29.90
N SER A 249 -24.74 -15.76 -31.19
CA SER A 249 -24.00 -16.72 -32.01
C SER A 249 -22.53 -16.86 -31.55
N GLU A 250 -21.89 -17.99 -31.86
CA GLU A 250 -20.49 -18.23 -31.47
C GLU A 250 -19.54 -17.14 -31.99
N LYS A 251 -19.78 -16.64 -33.20
CA LYS A 251 -18.98 -15.55 -33.80
C LYS A 251 -19.16 -14.22 -33.07
N GLU A 252 -20.39 -13.88 -32.68
CA GLU A 252 -20.65 -12.66 -31.89
C GLU A 252 -20.02 -12.76 -30.51
N ILE A 253 -20.14 -13.93 -29.86
CA ILE A 253 -19.50 -14.19 -28.56
C ILE A 253 -18.00 -13.98 -28.67
N GLU A 254 -17.34 -14.57 -29.66
CA GLU A 254 -15.90 -14.40 -29.84
C GLU A 254 -15.52 -12.93 -30.07
N SER A 255 -16.26 -12.23 -30.94
CA SER A 255 -16.05 -10.81 -31.20
C SER A 255 -16.17 -9.95 -29.94
N TYR A 256 -17.24 -10.14 -29.14
CA TYR A 256 -17.43 -9.39 -27.90
C TYR A 256 -16.37 -9.69 -26.85
N LEU A 257 -15.94 -10.95 -26.73
CA LEU A 257 -14.90 -11.32 -25.77
C LEU A 257 -13.53 -10.78 -26.17
N ASN A 258 -13.21 -10.71 -27.46
CA ASN A 258 -11.98 -10.08 -27.94
C ASN A 258 -12.00 -8.58 -27.67
N MET A 259 -13.11 -7.89 -27.99
CA MET A 259 -13.28 -6.47 -27.67
C MET A 259 -13.17 -6.20 -26.17
N LEU A 260 -13.75 -7.06 -25.33
CA LEU A 260 -13.68 -6.91 -23.87
C LEU A 260 -12.24 -6.98 -23.35
N ILE A 261 -11.41 -7.87 -23.90
CA ILE A 261 -10.00 -8.00 -23.52
C ILE A 261 -9.19 -6.81 -24.04
N GLU A 262 -9.42 -6.41 -25.30
CA GLU A 262 -8.69 -5.32 -25.95
C GLU A 262 -9.00 -3.95 -25.34
N THR A 263 -10.28 -3.68 -25.06
CA THR A 263 -10.72 -2.40 -24.48
C THR A 263 -10.60 -2.38 -22.96
N ASN A 264 -10.62 -3.56 -22.33
CA ASN A 264 -10.69 -3.73 -20.88
C ASN A 264 -11.89 -3.00 -20.25
N ASP A 265 -13.00 -2.90 -21.00
CA ASP A 265 -14.22 -2.19 -20.62
C ASP A 265 -15.46 -3.01 -21.02
N ILE A 266 -16.48 -3.04 -20.15
CA ILE A 266 -17.73 -3.75 -20.44
C ILE A 266 -18.63 -3.01 -21.42
N ILE A 267 -18.37 -1.73 -21.72
CA ILE A 267 -19.19 -0.93 -22.65
C ILE A 267 -19.25 -1.57 -24.06
N CYS A 268 -18.26 -2.39 -24.43
CA CYS A 268 -18.29 -3.13 -25.69
C CYS A 268 -19.35 -4.24 -25.74
N LEU A 269 -19.89 -4.67 -24.60
CA LEU A 269 -20.89 -5.74 -24.51
C LEU A 269 -22.31 -5.21 -24.78
N PRO A 270 -23.28 -6.06 -25.14
CA PRO A 270 -24.68 -5.65 -25.23
C PRO A 270 -25.24 -5.13 -23.91
N GLN A 271 -26.20 -4.20 -23.96
CA GLN A 271 -26.69 -3.47 -22.78
C GLN A 271 -27.27 -4.40 -21.70
N GLU A 272 -27.99 -5.43 -22.10
CA GLU A 272 -28.56 -6.44 -21.19
C GLU A 272 -27.49 -7.26 -20.46
N ILE A 273 -26.30 -7.38 -21.05
CA ILE A 273 -25.14 -8.03 -20.44
C ILE A 273 -24.41 -7.03 -19.53
N GLN A 274 -24.26 -5.78 -19.96
CA GLN A 274 -23.69 -4.71 -19.13
C GLN A 274 -24.46 -4.54 -17.82
N ASN A 275 -25.79 -4.60 -17.88
CA ASN A 275 -26.68 -4.49 -16.72
C ASN A 275 -26.49 -5.61 -15.68
N LYS A 276 -25.71 -6.66 -15.99
CA LYS A 276 -25.32 -7.73 -15.05
C LYS A 276 -24.16 -7.34 -14.16
N TYR A 277 -23.55 -6.16 -14.35
CA TYR A 277 -22.39 -5.70 -13.60
C TYR A 277 -22.65 -4.36 -12.93
N VAL A 278 -22.22 -4.22 -11.67
CA VAL A 278 -22.18 -2.95 -10.95
C VAL A 278 -20.77 -2.75 -10.41
N PHE A 279 -20.14 -1.64 -10.80
CA PHE A 279 -18.79 -1.27 -10.38
C PHE A 279 -18.83 -0.29 -9.21
N SER A 280 -17.90 -0.40 -8.27
CA SER A 280 -17.61 0.61 -7.25
C SER A 280 -16.11 0.65 -6.95
N ASP A 281 -15.67 1.65 -6.20
CA ASP A 281 -14.30 1.64 -5.68
C ASP A 281 -14.10 0.52 -4.66
N CYS A 282 -12.85 0.07 -4.55
CA CYS A 282 -12.49 -1.08 -3.73
C CYS A 282 -12.23 -0.65 -2.29
N TYR A 283 -13.29 -0.70 -1.48
CA TYR A 283 -13.21 -0.49 -0.03
C TYR A 283 -13.01 -1.82 0.69
N VAL A 284 -11.97 -1.91 1.52
CA VAL A 284 -11.73 -3.04 2.42
C VAL A 284 -11.89 -2.53 3.86
N TYR A 285 -13.07 -2.76 4.43
CA TYR A 285 -13.37 -2.44 5.82
C TYR A 285 -12.91 -3.56 6.75
N VAL A 286 -12.43 -3.17 7.93
CA VAL A 286 -12.09 -4.11 9.00
C VAL A 286 -12.90 -3.77 10.25
N PRO A 287 -13.58 -4.75 10.88
CA PRO A 287 -14.27 -4.51 12.14
C PRO A 287 -13.33 -4.00 13.23
N LEU A 288 -13.60 -2.80 13.73
CA LEU A 288 -12.90 -2.27 14.90
C LEU A 288 -13.44 -2.97 16.15
N THR A 289 -12.53 -3.53 16.96
CA THR A 289 -12.86 -4.22 18.20
C THR A 289 -11.94 -3.77 19.32
N GLN A 290 -12.37 -3.91 20.58
CA GLN A 290 -11.52 -3.61 21.73
C GLN A 290 -10.23 -4.43 21.69
N LYS A 291 -10.29 -5.71 21.32
CA LYS A 291 -9.12 -6.59 21.15
C LYS A 291 -8.10 -6.01 20.17
N LEU A 292 -8.56 -5.45 19.05
CA LEU A 292 -7.68 -4.84 18.05
C LEU A 292 -7.04 -3.54 18.57
N ILE A 293 -7.80 -2.73 19.30
CA ILE A 293 -7.33 -1.50 19.95
C ILE A 293 -6.26 -1.83 21.00
N ASP A 294 -6.52 -2.82 21.86
CA ASP A 294 -5.60 -3.23 22.93
C ASP A 294 -4.31 -3.80 22.35
N LYS A 295 -4.40 -4.66 21.33
CA LYS A 295 -3.23 -5.18 20.61
C LYS A 295 -2.33 -4.04 20.14
N TRP A 296 -2.88 -3.12 19.34
CA TRP A 296 -2.07 -2.05 18.76
C TRP A 296 -1.58 -1.05 19.80
N SER A 297 -2.36 -0.75 20.84
CA SER A 297 -1.91 0.09 21.94
C SER A 297 -0.72 -0.53 22.66
N ASN A 298 -0.79 -1.83 22.96
CA ASN A 298 0.30 -2.57 23.60
C ASN A 298 1.54 -2.65 22.71
N ASP A 299 1.37 -3.00 21.43
CA ASP A 299 2.48 -3.07 20.45
C ASP A 299 3.18 -1.71 20.32
N ILE A 300 2.41 -0.62 20.24
CA ILE A 300 2.95 0.75 20.17
C ILE A 300 3.71 1.10 21.45
N ILE A 301 3.13 0.86 22.63
CA ILE A 301 3.77 1.18 23.92
C ILE A 301 5.07 0.40 24.09
N ALA A 302 5.06 -0.90 23.77
CA ALA A 302 6.25 -1.75 23.82
C ALA A 302 7.33 -1.26 22.84
N THR A 303 6.93 -0.89 21.62
CA THR A 303 7.85 -0.36 20.60
C THR A 303 8.49 0.96 21.04
N ILE A 304 7.70 1.87 21.60
CA ILE A 304 8.23 3.14 22.12
C ILE A 304 9.23 2.91 23.25
N LYS A 305 8.93 2.00 24.18
CA LYS A 305 9.87 1.65 25.26
C LYS A 305 11.17 1.08 24.73
N ASP A 306 11.12 0.26 23.68
CA ASP A 306 12.32 -0.27 23.02
C ASP A 306 13.14 0.86 22.36
N ILE A 307 12.46 1.75 21.63
CA ILE A 307 13.10 2.94 21.04
C ILE A 307 13.78 3.77 22.13
N GLU A 308 13.10 4.06 23.24
CA GLU A 308 13.66 4.83 24.37
C GLU A 308 14.88 4.19 24.98
N ALA A 309 14.84 2.87 25.20
CA ALA A 309 15.95 2.13 25.75
C ALA A 309 17.18 2.19 24.83
N ARG A 310 16.98 2.01 23.52
CA ARG A 310 18.06 2.11 22.53
C ARG A 310 18.57 3.53 22.37
N GLU A 311 17.70 4.54 22.34
CA GLU A 311 18.11 5.95 22.29
C GLU A 311 19.00 6.30 23.50
N LYS A 312 18.63 5.85 24.70
CA LYS A 312 19.42 6.05 25.92
C LYS A 312 20.77 5.32 25.87
N ASP A 313 20.78 4.07 25.45
CA ASP A 313 22.01 3.29 25.32
C ASP A 313 22.96 3.90 24.27
N TYR A 314 22.43 4.36 23.13
CA TYR A 314 23.21 5.09 22.13
C TYR A 314 23.80 6.39 22.68
N GLN A 315 23.04 7.17 23.42
CA GLN A 315 23.54 8.40 24.04
C GLN A 315 24.73 8.13 24.98
N GLN A 316 24.70 7.01 25.71
CA GLN A 316 25.73 6.65 26.69
C GLN A 316 26.96 5.97 26.05
N ASN A 317 26.72 5.03 25.13
CA ASN A 317 27.75 4.11 24.65
C ASN A 317 28.14 4.35 23.18
N GLN A 318 27.41 5.22 22.46
CA GLN A 318 27.60 5.50 21.03
C GLN A 318 27.59 4.24 20.14
N ASN A 319 26.97 3.16 20.63
CA ASN A 319 26.88 1.89 19.93
C ASN A 319 25.68 1.88 18.98
N GLU A 320 25.89 2.15 17.69
CA GLU A 320 24.83 2.09 16.68
C GLU A 320 24.32 0.66 16.39
N LYS A 321 25.06 -0.39 16.78
CA LYS A 321 24.65 -1.79 16.51
C LYS A 321 23.38 -2.19 17.23
N ILE A 322 23.02 -1.47 18.29
CA ILE A 322 21.72 -1.65 18.93
C ILE A 322 20.56 -1.28 18.02
N PHE A 323 20.77 -0.60 16.89
CA PHE A 323 19.72 -0.34 15.91
C PHE A 323 19.83 -1.25 14.69
N TRP A 324 20.72 -2.24 14.68
CA TRP A 324 20.85 -3.10 13.51
C TRP A 324 19.62 -3.99 13.32
N ASP A 325 19.16 -4.05 12.08
CA ASP A 325 18.21 -5.04 11.61
C ASP A 325 18.90 -6.41 11.57
N ASN A 326 18.19 -7.46 12.00
CA ASN A 326 18.72 -8.81 11.89
C ASN A 326 18.57 -9.33 10.45
N GLU A 327 19.34 -10.35 10.10
CA GLU A 327 19.38 -10.89 8.74
C GLU A 327 18.04 -11.48 8.29
N GLU A 328 17.27 -12.07 9.22
CA GLU A 328 15.95 -12.65 8.93
C GLU A 328 14.93 -11.56 8.55
N ASP A 329 14.90 -10.45 9.28
CA ASP A 329 14.07 -9.28 9.01
C ASP A 329 14.44 -8.65 7.66
N ILE A 330 15.74 -8.49 7.38
CA ILE A 330 16.22 -7.97 6.08
C ILE A 330 15.78 -8.87 4.94
N LYS A 331 15.92 -10.19 5.09
CA LYS A 331 15.51 -11.16 4.07
C LYS A 331 14.00 -11.11 3.85
N LYS A 332 13.21 -11.09 4.92
CA LYS A 332 11.74 -11.01 4.88
C LYS A 332 11.27 -9.75 4.15
N GLU A 333 11.93 -8.61 4.39
CA GLU A 333 11.60 -7.31 3.81
C GLU A 333 12.51 -6.95 2.62
N SER A 334 13.08 -7.94 1.93
CA SER A 334 14.10 -7.72 0.87
C SER A 334 13.62 -6.82 -0.28
N TYR A 335 12.33 -6.88 -0.64
CA TYR A 335 11.75 -5.95 -1.62
C TYR A 335 11.72 -4.51 -1.10
N TYR A 336 11.40 -4.32 0.19
CA TYR A 336 11.42 -3.00 0.80
C TYR A 336 12.84 -2.41 0.75
N PHE A 337 13.85 -3.16 1.19
CA PHE A 337 15.24 -2.71 1.18
C PHE A 337 15.80 -2.46 -0.23
N SER A 338 15.34 -3.21 -1.24
CA SER A 338 15.81 -3.04 -2.62
C SER A 338 15.10 -1.91 -3.37
N ALA A 339 13.78 -1.75 -3.19
CA ALA A 339 12.97 -0.88 -4.05
C ALA A 339 12.35 0.34 -3.34
N SER A 340 12.11 0.27 -2.02
CA SER A 340 11.32 1.26 -1.28
C SER A 340 12.09 2.04 -0.22
N CYS A 341 13.12 1.45 0.38
CA CYS A 341 13.93 2.08 1.41
C CYS A 341 14.74 3.24 0.80
N GLY A 342 14.67 4.40 1.46
CA GLY A 342 15.39 5.61 1.06
C GLY A 342 16.90 5.56 1.32
N TYR A 343 17.40 4.50 1.97
CA TYR A 343 18.82 4.32 2.23
C TYR A 343 19.40 3.13 1.46
N SER A 344 20.48 3.36 0.72
CA SER A 344 21.21 2.30 0.02
C SER A 344 22.01 1.42 0.97
N GLY A 345 22.48 0.27 0.49
CA GLY A 345 23.42 -0.57 1.26
C GLY A 345 24.74 0.14 1.61
N ALA A 346 25.08 1.25 0.97
CA ALA A 346 26.27 2.04 1.31
C ALA A 346 26.09 2.83 2.62
N ILE A 347 24.88 3.32 2.89
CA ILE A 347 24.54 4.04 4.14
C ILE A 347 23.92 3.10 5.17
N HIS A 348 23.03 2.21 4.72
CA HIS A 348 22.33 1.23 5.53
C HIS A 348 23.21 0.01 5.83
N LYS A 349 24.13 0.16 6.79
CA LYS A 349 25.18 -0.83 7.11
C LYS A 349 24.67 -2.28 7.25
N PRO A 350 23.58 -2.60 8.00
CA PRO A 350 23.08 -3.97 8.09
C PRO A 350 22.68 -4.57 6.74
N TYR A 351 22.11 -3.74 5.86
CA TYR A 351 21.70 -4.17 4.53
C TYR A 351 22.90 -4.30 3.59
N GLY A 352 23.87 -3.39 3.69
CA GLY A 352 25.16 -3.51 3.01
C GLY A 352 25.89 -4.81 3.35
N GLU A 353 25.95 -5.18 4.64
CA GLU A 353 26.54 -6.44 5.08
C GLU A 353 25.78 -7.65 4.53
N TYR A 354 24.45 -7.61 4.54
CA TYR A 354 23.62 -8.66 3.93
C TYR A 354 23.92 -8.82 2.43
N LEU A 355 23.99 -7.73 1.67
CA LEU A 355 24.32 -7.75 0.25
C LEU A 355 25.73 -8.30 -0.01
N GLN A 356 26.71 -7.98 0.84
CA GLN A 356 28.06 -8.51 0.72
C GLN A 356 28.08 -10.03 0.94
N LYS A 357 27.36 -10.53 1.96
CA LYS A 357 27.23 -11.97 2.20
C LYS A 357 26.61 -12.73 1.03
N LEU A 358 25.67 -12.11 0.30
CA LEU A 358 25.10 -12.71 -0.91
C LEU A 358 26.14 -12.81 -2.02
N LYS A 359 26.86 -11.73 -2.30
CA LYS A 359 27.96 -11.70 -3.29
C LYS A 359 29.07 -12.70 -2.96
N ASP A 360 29.46 -12.81 -1.70
CA ASP A 360 30.50 -13.75 -1.27
C ASP A 360 30.06 -15.21 -1.46
N LYS A 361 28.76 -15.52 -1.29
CA LYS A 361 28.19 -16.84 -1.60
C LYS A 361 28.18 -17.14 -3.10
N GLU A 362 27.93 -16.13 -3.93
CA GLU A 362 27.97 -16.26 -5.40
C GLU A 362 29.40 -16.52 -5.89
N ASN A 363 30.35 -15.69 -5.46
CA ASN A 363 31.78 -15.85 -5.78
C ASN A 363 32.36 -17.16 -5.21
N GLY A 364 31.86 -17.63 -4.07
CA GLY A 364 32.22 -18.92 -3.49
C GLY A 364 31.67 -20.13 -4.26
N LYS A 365 30.56 -19.96 -4.99
CA LYS A 365 30.00 -20.99 -5.89
C LYS A 365 30.73 -21.05 -7.23
N GLU A 366 31.16 -19.92 -7.81
CA GLU A 366 31.98 -19.92 -9.03
C GLU A 366 33.28 -20.72 -8.87
N ASN A 367 33.88 -20.72 -7.67
CA ASN A 367 35.07 -21.51 -7.36
C ASN A 367 34.81 -23.00 -7.10
N LEU A 368 33.55 -23.44 -7.01
CA LEU A 368 33.17 -24.82 -6.68
C LEU A 368 32.75 -25.65 -7.91
N PHE A 369 32.54 -25.02 -9.07
CA PHE A 369 32.01 -25.66 -10.28
C PHE A 369 33.05 -25.94 -11.39
N ASP A 370 34.34 -25.73 -11.13
CA ASP A 370 35.44 -26.09 -12.04
C ASP A 370 35.75 -27.61 -12.08
N GLY A 371 34.86 -28.43 -11.52
CA GLY A 371 34.99 -29.88 -11.53
C GLY A 371 33.72 -30.59 -11.11
N ILE A 372 33.01 -31.12 -12.10
CA ILE A 372 32.20 -32.36 -12.13
C ILE A 372 30.96 -32.12 -12.98
N GLY A 373 30.88 -32.85 -14.10
CA GLY A 373 29.82 -32.77 -15.09
C GLY A 373 28.67 -33.77 -14.89
N SER A 374 27.67 -33.53 -15.75
CA SER A 374 26.67 -34.41 -16.36
C SER A 374 25.62 -35.17 -15.50
N ASP A 375 24.38 -34.97 -15.96
CA ASP A 375 23.23 -35.90 -16.04
C ASP A 375 22.14 -35.91 -14.94
N ALA A 376 21.06 -35.16 -15.27
CA ALA A 376 19.67 -35.60 -15.47
C ALA A 376 18.98 -36.57 -14.46
N GLU A 377 17.85 -36.14 -13.84
CA GLU A 377 16.45 -36.43 -14.24
C GLU A 377 15.43 -36.20 -13.08
N LYS A 378 14.16 -36.01 -13.45
CA LYS A 378 13.00 -35.50 -12.68
C LYS A 378 12.34 -36.55 -11.77
N ASP A 379 11.64 -36.11 -10.70
CA ASP A 379 10.22 -36.45 -10.53
C ASP A 379 9.45 -35.63 -9.45
N VAL A 380 8.12 -35.67 -9.56
CA VAL A 380 7.07 -34.73 -9.12
C VAL A 380 6.39 -35.11 -7.77
N SER A 381 6.00 -34.13 -6.92
CA SER A 381 4.60 -33.92 -6.44
C SER A 381 4.40 -33.06 -5.15
N ASN A 382 3.35 -32.23 -5.25
CA ASN A 382 2.37 -31.71 -4.25
C ASN A 382 2.67 -30.55 -3.27
N GLU A 383 2.11 -29.39 -3.65
CA GLU A 383 1.21 -28.47 -2.91
C GLU A 383 1.50 -28.16 -1.43
N SER A 384 1.98 -26.93 -1.16
CA SER A 384 1.22 -25.93 -0.40
C SER A 384 1.90 -24.55 -0.38
N MET A 385 1.09 -23.50 -0.59
CA MET A 385 1.24 -22.18 0.02
C MET A 385 2.50 -21.34 -0.30
N SER A 386 2.65 -20.86 -1.56
CA SER A 386 3.64 -19.81 -1.88
C SER A 386 3.35 -18.89 -3.09
N GLU A 387 2.15 -18.88 -3.68
CA GLU A 387 1.91 -18.21 -4.98
C GLU A 387 1.91 -16.65 -5.00
N TRP A 388 2.41 -15.96 -3.98
CA TRP A 388 2.57 -14.49 -4.03
C TRP A 388 4.02 -14.00 -3.90
N TYR A 389 4.99 -14.93 -3.86
CA TYR A 389 6.41 -14.64 -3.99
C TYR A 389 7.10 -15.75 -4.78
N ASP A 390 6.59 -16.06 -5.98
CA ASP A 390 7.37 -16.83 -6.94
C ASP A 390 8.54 -15.95 -7.44
N LEU A 391 9.66 -16.07 -6.72
CA LEU A 391 10.96 -15.49 -7.04
C LEU A 391 11.83 -16.49 -7.83
N SER A 392 11.26 -17.54 -8.43
CA SER A 392 12.01 -18.50 -9.27
C SER A 392 12.63 -17.88 -10.51
N TRP A 393 12.28 -16.64 -10.86
CA TRP A 393 12.95 -15.87 -11.91
C TRP A 393 14.28 -15.22 -11.45
N LEU A 394 14.64 -15.30 -10.17
CA LEU A 394 16.00 -14.99 -9.70
C LEU A 394 16.98 -16.15 -9.96
N ASP A 395 16.52 -17.34 -10.33
CA ASP A 395 17.37 -18.51 -10.61
C ASP A 395 17.87 -18.58 -12.06
N ASN A 396 17.87 -17.47 -12.82
CA ASN A 396 18.43 -17.42 -14.18
C ASN A 396 19.44 -16.29 -14.42
N VAL A 397 19.93 -15.62 -13.36
CA VAL A 397 21.12 -14.76 -13.45
C VAL A 397 21.91 -14.87 -12.15
N LEU A 398 22.34 -16.08 -11.80
CA LEU A 398 23.48 -16.38 -10.93
C LEU A 398 24.09 -17.72 -11.35
#